data_AF-A0A959GXC4-F1
#
_entry.id   AF-A0A959GXC4-F1
#
_cell.length_a   1.000
_cell.length_b   1.000
_cell.length_c   1.000
_cell.angle_alpha   90.00
_cell.angle_beta   90.00
_cell.angle_gamma   90.00
#
_symmetry.space_group_name_H-M   'P 1'
#
loop_
_entity.id
_entity.type
_entity.pdbx_description
1 polymer ?
#
loop_
_entity_poly.entity_id
_entity_poly.type
_entity_poly.pdbx_seq_one_letter_code
_entity_poly.pdbx_strand_id
1 'polypeptide(L)'
;MLPTESAPLLYRELSKIAAHDTWTPSERILALAALMERIFLEATRREQIAFSTLFARISYAGHLFHFQADTLRRVHGFRLRARRVRAGAPGDAGGVLLGLQAVAETVLVLTGAAIPPDVLELLPASAEVAEPGQEDATLGYAAR
;
A
#
# COMPACT_ATOMS: atom_id res chain seq x y z
N MET A 1 -0.53 8.40 15.00
CA MET A 1 -0.19 9.23 13.82
C MET A 1 1.33 9.33 13.79
N LEU A 2 1.94 9.17 12.62
CA LEU A 2 3.39 9.27 12.48
C LEU A 2 3.81 10.75 12.57
N PRO A 3 5.00 11.04 13.10
CA PRO A 3 5.49 12.41 13.11
C PRO A 3 5.66 12.94 11.68
N THR A 4 5.24 14.18 11.42
CA THR A 4 5.29 14.78 10.06
C THR A 4 6.73 14.83 9.52
N GLU A 5 7.73 14.98 10.39
CA GLU A 5 9.15 14.97 10.05
C GLU A 5 9.65 13.61 9.51
N SER A 6 8.88 12.53 9.68
CA SER A 6 9.21 11.23 9.10
C SER A 6 8.89 11.13 7.60
N ALA A 7 7.96 11.95 7.10
CA ALA A 7 7.48 11.87 5.72
C ALA A 7 8.59 12.02 4.66
N PRO A 8 9.56 12.96 4.76
CA PRO A 8 10.64 13.08 3.78
C PRO A 8 11.50 11.81 3.67
N LEU A 9 11.73 11.11 4.78
CA LEU A 9 12.48 9.86 4.78
C LEU A 9 11.69 8.73 4.09
N LEU A 10 10.39 8.65 4.36
CA LEU A 10 9.51 7.64 3.74
C LEU A 10 9.35 7.86 2.25
N TYR A 11 9.13 9.11 1.81
CA TYR A 11 9.08 9.44 0.38
C TYR A 11 10.41 9.21 -0.31
N ARG A 12 11.55 9.50 0.35
CA ARG A 12 12.86 9.18 -0.21
C ARG A 12 13.09 7.67 -0.36
N GLU A 13 12.66 6.85 0.60
CA GLU A 13 12.70 5.39 0.42
C GLU A 13 11.82 4.93 -0.74
N LEU A 14 10.62 5.51 -0.88
CA LEU A 14 9.72 5.24 -1.99
C LEU A 14 10.37 5.55 -3.35
N SER A 15 10.93 6.75 -3.52
CA SER A 15 11.60 7.17 -4.76
C SER A 15 12.81 6.30 -5.09
N LYS A 16 13.58 5.86 -4.08
CA LYS A 16 14.70 4.93 -4.28
C LYS A 16 14.23 3.59 -4.84
N ILE A 17 13.11 3.06 -4.36
CA ILE A 17 12.57 1.79 -4.87
C ILE A 17 12.06 1.98 -6.31
N ALA A 18 11.42 3.11 -6.59
CA ALA A 18 10.89 3.43 -7.93
C ALA A 18 12.01 3.55 -8.98
N ALA A 19 13.10 4.23 -8.64
CA ALA A 19 14.24 4.48 -9.52
C ALA A 19 15.24 3.31 -9.59
N HIS A 20 14.92 2.14 -9.03
CA HIS A 20 15.85 1.02 -8.95
C HIS A 20 15.88 0.20 -10.24
N ASP A 21 16.55 0.70 -11.28
CA ASP A 21 16.51 0.17 -12.66
C ASP A 21 16.96 -1.28 -12.83
N THR A 22 17.79 -1.80 -11.92
CA THR A 22 18.25 -3.19 -11.94
C THR A 22 17.30 -4.18 -11.29
N TRP A 23 16.26 -3.71 -10.58
CA TRP A 23 15.29 -4.59 -9.94
C TRP A 23 14.17 -4.97 -10.89
N THR A 24 13.86 -6.25 -10.89
CA THR A 24 12.66 -6.81 -11.51
C THR A 24 11.39 -6.24 -10.88
N PRO A 25 10.24 -6.27 -11.58
CA PRO A 25 8.97 -5.86 -11.01
C PRO A 25 8.62 -6.61 -9.71
N SER A 26 8.95 -7.89 -9.62
CA SER A 26 8.76 -8.70 -8.41
C SER A 26 9.53 -8.14 -7.22
N GLU A 27 10.82 -7.81 -7.40
CA GLU A 27 11.66 -7.25 -6.33
C GLU A 27 11.15 -5.88 -5.86
N ARG A 28 10.76 -5.01 -6.81
CA ARG A 28 10.17 -3.70 -6.48
C ARG A 28 8.86 -3.85 -5.69
N ILE A 29 7.96 -4.73 -6.11
CA ILE A 29 6.71 -5.02 -5.40
C ILE A 29 6.98 -5.50 -3.97
N LEU A 30 7.94 -6.41 -3.78
CA LEU A 30 8.28 -6.93 -2.46
C LEU A 30 8.91 -5.86 -1.56
N ALA A 31 9.76 -5.00 -2.11
CA ALA A 31 10.35 -3.87 -1.38
C ALA A 31 9.29 -2.84 -0.96
N LEU A 32 8.36 -2.49 -1.86
CA LEU A 32 7.22 -1.62 -1.56
C LEU A 32 6.32 -2.22 -0.47
N ALA A 33 6.07 -3.53 -0.53
CA ALA A 33 5.29 -4.24 0.48
C ALA A 33 5.98 -4.23 1.86
N ALA A 34 7.31 -4.38 1.90
CA ALA A 34 8.07 -4.29 3.14
C ALA A 34 8.05 -2.86 3.72
N LEU A 35 8.16 -1.83 2.88
CA LEU A 35 8.02 -0.43 3.31
C LEU A 35 6.63 -0.16 3.88
N MET A 36 5.57 -0.60 3.19
CA MET A 36 4.19 -0.49 3.66
C MET A 36 4.00 -1.17 5.03
N GLU A 37 4.51 -2.39 5.19
CA GLU A 37 4.41 -3.14 6.44
C GLU A 37 5.11 -2.42 7.60
N ARG A 38 6.31 -1.87 7.36
CA ARG A 38 7.06 -1.06 8.35
C ARG A 38 6.28 0.19 8.74
N ILE A 39 5.68 0.89 7.77
CA ILE A 39 4.87 2.09 8.02
C ILE A 39 3.69 1.77 8.94
N PHE A 40 2.92 0.72 8.65
CA PHE A 40 1.80 0.32 9.51
C PHE A 40 2.25 -0.17 10.89
N LEU A 41 3.37 -0.90 10.98
CA LEU A 41 3.93 -1.32 12.26
C LEU A 41 4.27 -0.11 13.14
N GLU A 42 4.94 0.89 12.60
CA GLU A 42 5.33 2.08 13.36
C GLU A 42 4.11 2.95 13.68
N ALA A 43 3.17 3.10 12.74
CA ALA A 43 1.97 3.90 12.94
C ALA A 43 1.06 3.35 14.04
N THR A 44 1.07 2.02 14.26
CA THR A 44 0.31 1.36 15.32
C THR A 44 1.18 0.87 16.49
N ARG A 45 2.37 1.45 16.67
CA ARG A 45 3.32 1.01 17.70
C ARG A 45 2.90 1.39 19.12
N ARG A 46 2.24 2.54 19.28
CA ARG A 46 1.89 3.13 20.59
C ARG A 46 0.71 2.42 21.26
N GLU A 47 -0.10 1.75 20.45
CA GLU A 47 -1.34 1.09 20.81
C GLU A 47 -1.08 -0.23 21.53
N GLN A 48 0.11 -0.81 21.38
CA GLN A 48 0.52 -2.07 22.01
C GLN A 48 -0.45 -3.24 21.78
N ILE A 49 -1.23 -3.17 20.70
CA ILE A 49 -2.18 -4.22 20.29
C ILE A 49 -1.42 -5.30 19.52
N ALA A 50 -1.60 -6.56 19.93
CA ALA A 50 -1.17 -7.71 19.14
C ALA A 50 -2.19 -7.98 18.01
N PHE A 51 -1.76 -7.78 16.77
CA PHE A 51 -2.59 -8.08 15.60
C PHE A 51 -2.27 -9.49 15.08
N SER A 52 -3.30 -10.31 14.85
CA SER A 52 -3.14 -11.66 14.29
C SER A 52 -2.67 -11.66 12.83
N THR A 53 -2.93 -10.58 12.09
CA THR A 53 -2.53 -10.43 10.69
C THR A 53 -2.21 -8.97 10.35
N LEU A 54 -1.39 -8.77 9.30
CA LEU A 54 -1.16 -7.43 8.75
C LEU A 54 -2.47 -6.78 8.26
N PHE A 55 -3.42 -7.56 7.74
CA PHE A 55 -4.73 -7.04 7.33
C PHE A 55 -5.51 -6.47 8.51
N ALA A 56 -5.55 -7.17 9.65
CA ALA A 56 -6.20 -6.66 10.86
C ALA A 56 -5.57 -5.34 11.33
N ARG A 57 -4.24 -5.23 11.27
CA ARG A 57 -3.54 -3.98 11.57
C ARG A 57 -3.90 -2.85 10.61
N ILE A 58 -3.92 -3.12 9.30
CA ILE A 58 -4.29 -2.14 8.28
C ILE A 58 -5.73 -1.66 8.51
N SER A 59 -6.68 -2.56 8.76
CA SER A 59 -8.07 -2.19 9.03
C SER A 59 -8.22 -1.33 10.28
N TYR A 60 -7.49 -1.69 11.36
CA TYR A 60 -7.46 -0.90 12.58
C TYR A 60 -6.88 0.50 12.34
N ALA A 61 -5.71 0.59 11.69
CA ALA A 61 -5.09 1.86 11.32
C ALA A 61 -6.00 2.70 10.39
N GLY A 62 -6.70 2.05 9.47
CA GLY A 62 -7.66 2.66 8.57
C GLY A 62 -8.79 3.37 9.32
N HIS A 63 -9.33 2.71 10.34
CA HIS A 63 -10.35 3.31 11.21
C HIS A 63 -9.76 4.41 12.10
N LEU A 64 -8.62 4.16 12.75
CA LEU A 64 -7.98 5.07 13.70
C LEU A 64 -7.52 6.38 13.05
N PHE A 65 -7.02 6.33 11.82
CA PHE A 65 -6.48 7.49 11.09
C PHE A 65 -7.39 7.99 9.97
N HIS A 66 -8.66 7.55 9.96
CA HIS A 66 -9.67 8.02 9.01
C HIS A 66 -9.27 7.91 7.54
N PHE A 67 -8.70 6.76 7.16
CA PHE A 67 -8.40 6.49 5.76
C PHE A 67 -9.68 6.52 4.92
N GLN A 68 -9.58 7.12 3.73
CA GLN A 68 -10.64 7.05 2.73
C GLN A 68 -10.77 5.61 2.20
N ALA A 69 -12.00 5.21 1.84
CA ALA A 69 -12.29 3.86 1.37
C ALA A 69 -11.46 3.49 0.12
N ASP A 70 -11.25 4.44 -0.79
CA ASP A 70 -10.43 4.26 -1.99
C ASP A 70 -8.96 3.95 -1.66
N THR A 71 -8.38 4.66 -0.70
CA THR A 71 -7.01 4.41 -0.25
C THR A 71 -6.91 3.02 0.39
N LEU A 72 -7.88 2.61 1.21
CA LEU A 72 -7.90 1.27 1.79
C LEU A 72 -8.07 0.17 0.73
N ARG A 73 -8.88 0.41 -0.31
CA ARG A 73 -8.99 -0.49 -1.47
C ARG A 73 -7.64 -0.68 -2.16
N ARG A 74 -6.93 0.41 -2.46
CA ARG A 74 -5.58 0.36 -3.07
C ARG A 74 -4.57 -0.36 -2.19
N VAL A 75 -4.52 -0.04 -0.90
CA VAL A 75 -3.64 -0.73 0.08
C VAL A 75 -3.95 -2.22 0.15
N HIS A 76 -5.24 -2.59 0.20
CA HIS A 76 -5.65 -3.99 0.22
C HIS A 76 -5.32 -4.73 -1.07
N GLY A 77 -5.62 -4.13 -2.23
CA GLY A 77 -5.30 -4.66 -3.55
C GLY A 77 -3.81 -4.89 -3.71
N PHE A 78 -2.99 -3.90 -3.32
CA PHE A 78 -1.54 -4.03 -3.33
C PHE A 78 -1.05 -5.16 -2.42
N ARG A 79 -1.57 -5.26 -1.18
CA ARG A 79 -1.24 -6.35 -0.26
C ARG A 79 -1.52 -7.72 -0.86
N LEU A 80 -2.65 -7.89 -1.56
CA LEU A 80 -2.96 -9.14 -2.26
C LEU A 80 -2.00 -9.42 -3.42
N ARG A 81 -1.64 -8.40 -4.21
CA ARG A 81 -0.66 -8.52 -5.31
C ARG A 81 0.71 -8.94 -4.77
N ALA A 82 1.20 -8.28 -3.73
CA ALA A 82 2.46 -8.60 -3.07
C ALA A 82 2.47 -10.01 -2.47
N ARG A 83 1.34 -10.47 -1.89
CA ARG A 83 1.20 -11.85 -1.41
C ARG A 83 1.34 -12.86 -2.55
N ARG A 84 0.74 -12.61 -3.72
CA ARG A 84 0.88 -13.48 -4.91
C ARG A 84 2.33 -13.54 -5.38
N VAL A 85 3.01 -12.39 -5.45
CA VAL A 85 4.44 -12.32 -5.83
C VAL A 85 5.31 -13.09 -4.83
N ARG A 86 5.06 -12.95 -3.53
CA ARG A 86 5.76 -13.72 -2.49
C ARG A 86 5.53 -15.23 -2.62
N ALA A 87 4.39 -15.66 -3.18
CA ALA A 87 4.08 -17.04 -3.48
C ALA A 87 4.65 -17.54 -4.83
N GLY A 88 5.45 -16.72 -5.53
CA GLY A 88 6.13 -17.09 -6.78
C GLY A 88 5.43 -16.61 -8.05
N ALA A 89 4.30 -15.90 -7.96
CA ALA A 89 3.70 -15.28 -9.13
C ALA A 89 4.61 -14.17 -9.70
N PRO A 90 4.68 -13.98 -11.02
CA PRO A 90 5.42 -12.87 -11.59
C PRO A 90 4.80 -11.53 -11.18
N GLY A 91 5.67 -10.58 -10.81
CA GLY A 91 5.34 -9.17 -10.71
C GLY A 91 5.21 -8.53 -12.08
N ASP A 92 4.50 -7.42 -12.16
CA ASP A 92 4.30 -6.61 -13.36
C ASP A 92 4.39 -5.12 -13.04
N ALA A 93 4.47 -4.29 -14.09
CA ALA A 93 4.53 -2.84 -13.95
C ALA A 93 3.29 -2.28 -13.23
N GLY A 94 2.09 -2.81 -13.51
CA GLY A 94 0.86 -2.39 -12.83
C GLY A 94 0.89 -2.63 -11.32
N GLY A 95 1.47 -3.76 -10.87
CA GLY A 95 1.66 -4.04 -9.46
C GLY A 95 2.67 -3.10 -8.79
N VAL A 96 3.70 -2.66 -9.51
CA VAL A 96 4.65 -1.63 -9.03
C VAL A 96 3.93 -0.29 -8.87
N LEU A 97 3.19 0.16 -9.88
CA LEU A 97 2.44 1.42 -9.85
C LEU A 97 1.39 1.45 -8.74
N LEU A 98 0.63 0.37 -8.57
CA LEU A 98 -0.32 0.22 -7.48
C LEU A 98 0.38 0.30 -6.10
N GLY A 99 1.56 -0.29 -5.98
CA GLY A 99 2.37 -0.21 -4.75
C GLY A 99 2.88 1.19 -4.46
N LEU A 100 3.37 1.90 -5.48
CA LEU A 100 3.81 3.29 -5.35
C LEU A 100 2.67 4.19 -4.85
N GLN A 101 1.50 4.08 -5.48
CA GLN A 101 0.33 4.86 -5.09
C GLN A 101 -0.16 4.49 -3.68
N ALA A 102 -0.30 3.21 -3.38
CA ALA A 102 -0.77 2.75 -2.07
C ALA A 102 0.16 3.24 -0.94
N VAL A 103 1.48 3.18 -1.13
CA VAL A 103 2.45 3.64 -0.13
C VAL A 103 2.44 5.17 -0.03
N ALA A 104 2.44 5.89 -1.15
CA ALA A 104 2.43 7.36 -1.14
C ALA A 104 1.20 7.93 -0.42
N GLU A 105 0.01 7.37 -0.69
CA GLU A 105 -1.23 7.76 -0.01
C GLU A 105 -1.22 7.36 1.47
N THR A 106 -0.65 6.20 1.81
CA THR A 106 -0.49 5.78 3.21
C THR A 106 0.39 6.77 3.99
N VAL A 107 1.50 7.23 3.40
CA VAL A 107 2.39 8.23 4.01
C VAL A 107 1.64 9.56 4.20
N LEU A 108 0.90 10.01 3.18
CA LEU A 108 0.08 11.22 3.25
C LEU A 108 -0.90 11.16 4.42
N VAL A 109 -1.69 10.09 4.52
CA VAL A 109 -2.72 9.96 5.56
C VAL A 109 -2.09 9.87 6.96
N LEU A 110 -1.00 9.11 7.12
CA LEU A 110 -0.41 8.86 8.43
C LEU A 110 0.45 9.99 8.98
N THR A 111 0.97 10.87 8.12
CA THR A 111 1.86 11.99 8.50
C THR A 111 1.23 13.36 8.31
N GLY A 112 0.17 13.46 7.49
CA GLY A 112 -0.41 14.73 7.04
C GLY A 112 0.45 15.51 6.04
N ALA A 113 1.62 14.99 5.66
CA ALA A 113 2.52 15.66 4.74
C ALA A 113 2.07 15.47 3.29
N ALA A 114 2.05 16.56 2.50
CA ALA A 114 1.76 16.49 1.09
C ALA A 114 2.77 15.59 0.35
N ILE A 115 2.29 14.90 -0.69
CA ILE A 115 3.14 14.08 -1.55
C ILE A 115 4.06 15.02 -2.36
N PRO A 116 5.39 14.85 -2.29
CA PRO A 116 6.35 15.67 -3.03
C PRO A 116 6.15 15.58 -4.55
N PRO A 117 6.46 16.65 -5.33
CA PRO A 117 6.29 16.67 -6.78
C PRO A 117 7.03 15.54 -7.52
N ASP A 118 8.26 15.23 -7.10
CA ASP A 118 9.07 14.15 -7.66
C ASP A 118 8.43 12.77 -7.45
N VAL A 119 7.68 12.59 -6.36
CA VAL A 119 6.90 11.36 -6.12
C VAL A 119 5.63 11.35 -6.96
N LEU A 120 4.96 12.50 -7.12
CA LEU A 120 3.75 12.62 -7.95
C LEU A 120 4.02 12.25 -9.41
N GLU A 121 5.21 12.60 -9.94
CA GLU A 121 5.64 12.22 -11.29
C GLU A 121 5.80 10.71 -11.50
N LEU A 122 5.95 9.94 -10.41
CA LEU A 122 6.06 8.48 -10.44
C LEU A 122 4.70 7.77 -10.36
N LEU A 123 3.64 8.50 -9.97
CA LEU A 123 2.32 7.93 -9.79
C LEU A 123 1.58 7.82 -11.13
N PRO A 124 0.77 6.77 -11.33
CA PRO A 124 -0.08 6.68 -12.50
C PRO A 124 -1.05 7.87 -12.52
N ALA A 125 -1.33 8.42 -13.71
CA ALA A 125 -2.47 9.32 -13.87
C ALA A 125 -3.72 8.56 -13.40
N SER A 126 -4.60 9.22 -12.63
CA SER A 126 -5.72 8.61 -11.89
C SER A 126 -6.67 7.69 -12.67
N ALA A 127 -6.51 7.56 -13.99
CA ALA A 127 -7.30 6.70 -14.87
C ALA A 127 -6.70 5.30 -15.13
N GLU A 128 -5.42 5.03 -14.82
CA GLU A 128 -4.74 3.80 -15.29
C GLU A 128 -4.68 2.64 -14.29
N VAL A 129 -5.06 2.84 -13.03
CA VAL A 129 -5.15 1.73 -12.08
C VAL A 129 -6.48 1.03 -12.28
N ALA A 130 -6.51 0.14 -13.27
CA ALA A 130 -7.63 -0.77 -13.49
C ALA A 130 -7.95 -1.50 -12.18
N GLU A 131 -9.13 -1.20 -11.63
CA GLU A 131 -9.74 -1.95 -10.53
C GLU A 131 -9.62 -3.45 -10.85
N PRO A 132 -9.03 -4.28 -9.98
CA PRO A 132 -9.04 -5.71 -10.20
C PRO A 132 -10.51 -6.14 -10.29
N GLY A 133 -10.87 -6.69 -11.45
CA GLY A 133 -12.24 -7.02 -11.85
C GLY A 133 -13.13 -7.42 -10.68
N GLN A 134 -14.18 -6.62 -10.50
CA GLN A 134 -15.33 -6.94 -9.69
C GLN A 134 -16.04 -8.14 -10.36
N GLU A 135 -15.53 -9.35 -10.14
CA GLU A 135 -16.35 -10.53 -10.29
C GLU A 135 -17.41 -10.44 -9.19
N ASP A 136 -18.64 -10.11 -9.60
CA ASP A 136 -19.84 -10.17 -8.79
C ASP A 136 -19.94 -11.57 -8.16
N ALA A 137 -19.34 -11.72 -6.98
CA ALA A 137 -19.61 -12.81 -6.06
C ALA A 137 -21.06 -12.65 -5.62
N THR A 138 -21.96 -13.16 -6.46
CA THR A 138 -23.35 -13.39 -6.13
C THR A 138 -23.34 -14.40 -4.99
N LEU A 139 -23.31 -13.92 -3.75
CA LEU A 139 -23.44 -14.74 -2.55
C LEU A 139 -24.87 -15.26 -2.51
N GLY A 140 -25.12 -16.34 -3.24
CA GLY A 140 -26.32 -17.15 -3.08
C GLY A 140 -26.29 -17.81 -1.71
N TYR A 141 -26.97 -17.21 -0.74
CA TYR A 141 -27.31 -17.87 0.51
C TYR A 141 -28.30 -19.00 0.20
N ALA A 142 -27.80 -20.22 0.04
CA ALA A 142 -28.62 -21.41 0.10
C ALA A 142 -28.88 -21.74 1.58
N ALA A 143 -30.04 -21.33 2.09
CA ALA A 143 -30.56 -21.85 3.35
C ALA A 143 -30.85 -23.34 3.18
N ARG A 144 -30.30 -24.17 4.08
CA ARG A 144 -30.78 -25.53 4.36
C ARG A 144 -31.11 -25.61 5.84
#